data_AF-A0ABC8S900-F1
#
_entry.id   AF-A0ABC8S900-F1
#
_cell.length_a   1.000
_cell.length_b   1.000
_cell.length_c   1.000
_cell.angle_alpha   90.00
_cell.angle_beta   90.00
_cell.angle_gamma   90.00
#
_symmetry.space_group_name_H-M   'P 1'
#
loop_
_entity.id
_entity.type
_entity.pdbx_description
1 polymer ?
#
loop_
_entity_poly.entity_id
_entity_poly.type
_entity_poly.pdbx_seq_one_letter_code
_entity_poly.pdbx_strand_id
1 'polypeptide(L)'
;MIKEFGQDIFLAAEATDGIGDAEKKALLKLAILTQAGFVKLMVENKLDALVTAGSDVAPVLAIGGFPGISVPAAYDINSKGVPVALSLSEWSLAFKSHELSIREATVQDLQKAFKQNQLTSRQLVEFYIKEINKLNPVLKGIIEVNPDALCQAEQADQEREVKSPRSLSGLHGIPILLKDNIATKDKLNTTSGSLALLGSVVPRDAGVVMKLRNAGAIILGRLA
;
A
#
# COMPACT_ATOMS: atom_id res chain seq x y z
N MET A 1 24.91 19.69 5.51
CA MET A 1 24.40 18.32 5.30
C MET A 1 23.44 18.21 4.10
N ILE A 2 22.21 18.76 4.08
CA ILE A 2 21.29 18.51 2.93
C ILE A 2 21.75 19.17 1.61
N LYS A 3 22.28 20.40 1.66
CA LYS A 3 22.86 21.10 0.48
C LYS A 3 24.13 20.46 -0.09
N GLU A 4 24.79 19.60 0.68
CA GLU A 4 26.10 19.03 0.34
C GLU A 4 25.97 17.83 -0.60
N PHE A 5 24.80 17.17 -0.62
CA PHE A 5 24.52 15.97 -1.40
C PHE A 5 23.47 16.18 -2.51
N GLY A 6 23.14 17.43 -2.86
CA GLY A 6 22.20 17.72 -3.95
C GLY A 6 20.79 17.16 -3.74
N GLN A 7 20.28 17.20 -2.50
CA GLN A 7 18.96 16.67 -2.14
C GLN A 7 17.82 17.70 -2.25
N ASP A 8 17.90 18.57 -3.26
CA ASP A 8 16.95 19.68 -3.44
C ASP A 8 15.53 19.18 -3.70
N ILE A 9 15.40 18.00 -4.32
CA ILE A 9 14.12 17.33 -4.58
C ILE A 9 13.46 16.85 -3.27
N PHE A 10 14.23 16.34 -2.30
CA PHE A 10 13.68 15.92 -1.02
C PHE A 10 13.21 17.12 -0.19
N LEU A 11 13.97 18.22 -0.23
CA LEU A 11 13.56 19.48 0.41
C LEU A 11 12.30 20.05 -0.24
N ALA A 12 12.21 20.01 -1.57
CA ALA A 12 11.01 20.44 -2.29
C ALA A 12 9.80 19.55 -1.95
N ALA A 13 9.97 18.23 -1.90
CA ALA A 13 8.92 17.29 -1.52
C ALA A 13 8.45 17.48 -0.07
N GLU A 14 9.37 17.65 0.88
CA GLU A 14 9.06 17.90 2.31
C GLU A 14 8.36 19.26 2.52
N ALA A 15 8.65 20.23 1.65
CA ALA A 15 8.00 21.54 1.63
C ALA A 15 6.59 21.54 1.03
N THR A 16 6.17 20.43 0.39
CA THR A 16 4.78 20.25 -0.04
C THR A 16 3.93 19.70 1.10
N ASP A 17 2.66 20.10 1.15
CA ASP A 17 1.64 19.57 2.07
C ASP A 17 0.92 18.33 1.52
N GLY A 18 1.34 17.84 0.35
CA GLY A 18 0.80 16.67 -0.33
C GLY A 18 0.18 17.00 -1.68
N ILE A 19 -1.01 16.45 -1.94
CA ILE A 19 -1.73 16.58 -3.21
C ILE A 19 -2.46 17.94 -3.23
N GLY A 20 -1.95 18.89 -4.01
CA GLY A 20 -2.55 20.19 -4.25
C GLY A 20 -3.76 20.15 -5.19
N ASP A 21 -4.33 21.31 -5.49
CA ASP A 21 -5.55 21.41 -6.32
C ASP A 21 -5.30 21.02 -7.78
N ALA A 22 -4.08 21.24 -8.29
CA ALA A 22 -3.70 20.82 -9.64
C ALA A 22 -3.63 19.30 -9.73
N GLU A 23 -3.02 18.65 -8.74
CA GLU A 23 -2.87 17.20 -8.63
C GLU A 23 -4.24 16.54 -8.41
N LYS A 24 -5.11 17.10 -7.57
CA LYS A 24 -6.51 16.64 -7.41
C LYS A 24 -7.28 16.70 -8.72
N LYS A 25 -7.15 17.80 -9.49
CA LYS A 25 -7.78 17.93 -10.81
C LYS A 25 -7.21 16.92 -11.81
N ALA A 26 -5.91 16.66 -11.76
CA ALA A 26 -5.29 15.63 -12.60
C ALA A 26 -5.82 14.23 -12.25
N LEU A 27 -5.86 13.86 -10.98
CA LEU A 27 -6.42 12.58 -10.51
C LEU A 27 -7.89 12.42 -10.90
N LEU A 28 -8.71 13.47 -10.77
CA LEU A 28 -10.11 13.45 -11.23
C LEU A 28 -10.22 13.22 -12.73
N LYS A 29 -9.38 13.88 -13.54
CA LYS A 29 -9.34 13.65 -14.99
C LYS A 29 -8.91 12.22 -15.32
N LEU A 30 -7.91 11.68 -14.63
CA LEU A 30 -7.44 10.30 -14.83
C LEU A 30 -8.53 9.28 -14.48
N ALA A 31 -9.28 9.51 -13.39
CA ALA A 31 -10.42 8.70 -13.01
C ALA A 31 -11.56 8.76 -14.06
N ILE A 32 -11.86 9.96 -14.59
CA ILE A 32 -12.85 10.13 -15.65
C ILE A 32 -12.42 9.42 -16.94
N LEU A 33 -11.16 9.58 -17.37
CA LEU A 33 -10.62 8.91 -18.56
C LEU A 33 -10.69 7.39 -18.44
N THR A 34 -10.51 6.88 -17.22
CA THR A 34 -10.64 5.45 -16.95
C THR A 34 -12.10 4.99 -17.04
N GLN A 35 -13.01 5.63 -16.30
CA GLN A 35 -14.41 5.21 -16.23
C GLN A 35 -15.16 5.45 -17.55
N ALA A 36 -15.02 6.64 -18.13
CA ALA A 36 -15.74 7.04 -19.34
C ALA A 36 -15.01 6.65 -20.64
N GLY A 37 -13.74 6.26 -20.56
CA GLY A 37 -12.95 5.78 -21.69
C GLY A 37 -12.79 4.26 -21.66
N PHE A 38 -11.76 3.78 -20.97
CA PHE A 38 -11.37 2.36 -20.99
C PHE A 38 -12.48 1.42 -20.47
N VAL A 39 -13.01 1.68 -19.26
CA VAL A 39 -14.06 0.84 -18.65
C VAL A 39 -15.32 0.83 -19.50
N LYS A 40 -15.77 2.01 -19.95
CA LYS A 40 -16.92 2.14 -20.84
C LYS A 40 -16.75 1.29 -22.10
N LEU A 41 -15.58 1.37 -22.75
CA LEU A 41 -15.28 0.62 -23.97
C LEU A 41 -15.32 -0.89 -23.74
N MET A 42 -14.73 -1.37 -22.64
CA MET A 42 -14.75 -2.80 -22.28
C MET A 42 -16.18 -3.31 -22.04
N VAL A 43 -17.01 -2.53 -21.33
CA VAL A 43 -18.39 -2.90 -20.98
C VAL A 43 -19.31 -2.85 -22.20
N GLU A 44 -19.32 -1.76 -22.96
CA GLU A 44 -20.22 -1.59 -24.11
C GLU A 44 -19.97 -2.65 -25.20
N ASN A 45 -18.71 -3.04 -25.38
CA ASN A 45 -18.32 -4.01 -26.40
C ASN A 45 -18.21 -5.44 -25.87
N LYS A 46 -18.50 -5.67 -24.58
CA LYS A 46 -18.41 -6.99 -23.91
C LYS A 46 -17.05 -7.67 -24.14
N LEU A 47 -15.97 -6.93 -23.93
CA LEU A 47 -14.60 -7.40 -24.15
C LEU A 47 -14.04 -8.03 -22.87
N ASP A 48 -13.35 -9.16 -23.02
CA ASP A 48 -12.71 -9.88 -21.91
C ASP A 48 -11.23 -9.46 -21.73
N ALA A 49 -10.60 -8.95 -22.79
CA ALA A 49 -9.21 -8.52 -22.79
C ALA A 49 -8.95 -7.37 -23.76
N LEU A 50 -7.97 -6.54 -23.43
CA LEU A 50 -7.37 -5.56 -24.34
C LEU A 50 -5.98 -6.04 -24.77
N VAL A 51 -5.73 -5.99 -26.09
CA VAL A 51 -4.43 -6.31 -26.70
C VAL A 51 -3.95 -5.10 -27.49
N THR A 52 -2.76 -4.58 -27.15
CA THR A 52 -2.13 -3.47 -27.87
C THR A 52 -0.73 -3.83 -28.33
N ALA A 53 -0.33 -3.30 -29.48
CA ALA A 53 1.07 -3.27 -29.87
C ALA A 53 1.80 -2.15 -29.11
N GLY A 54 2.88 -2.48 -28.42
CA GLY A 54 3.62 -1.56 -27.56
C GLY A 54 3.12 -1.51 -26.11
N SER A 55 3.81 -0.69 -25.30
CA SER A 55 3.57 -0.52 -23.86
C SER A 55 2.76 0.73 -23.52
N ASP A 56 2.31 1.50 -24.51
CA ASP A 56 1.66 2.80 -24.30
C ASP A 56 0.31 2.71 -23.58
N VAL A 57 -0.25 1.51 -23.47
CA VAL A 57 -1.46 1.23 -22.70
C VAL A 57 -1.20 1.09 -21.19
N ALA A 58 0.06 0.90 -20.77
CA ALA A 58 0.40 0.66 -19.36
C ALA A 58 -0.07 1.78 -18.41
N PRO A 59 0.04 3.09 -18.76
CA PRO A 59 -0.51 4.16 -17.93
C PRO A 59 -2.04 4.06 -17.76
N VAL A 60 -2.77 3.70 -18.83
CA VAL A 60 -4.23 3.59 -18.82
C VAL A 60 -4.67 2.47 -17.87
N LEU A 61 -3.98 1.32 -17.91
CA LEU A 61 -4.23 0.20 -17.00
C LEU A 61 -3.87 0.56 -15.54
N ALA A 62 -2.71 1.21 -15.34
CA ALA A 62 -2.22 1.58 -14.01
C ALA A 62 -3.14 2.58 -13.30
N ILE A 63 -3.68 3.58 -14.02
CA ILE A 63 -4.63 4.55 -13.46
C ILE A 63 -5.88 3.85 -12.92
N GLY A 64 -6.38 2.85 -13.64
CA GLY A 64 -7.56 2.10 -13.25
C GLY A 64 -7.31 0.96 -12.27
N GLY A 65 -6.05 0.70 -11.92
CA GLY A 65 -5.67 -0.44 -11.08
C GLY A 65 -5.90 -1.80 -11.77
N PHE A 66 -5.92 -1.83 -13.10
CA PHE A 66 -6.11 -3.07 -13.85
C PHE A 66 -4.77 -3.82 -14.01
N PRO A 67 -4.75 -5.15 -13.80
CA PRO A 67 -3.56 -5.94 -14.03
C PRO A 67 -3.19 -5.90 -15.52
N GLY A 68 -1.92 -5.64 -15.81
CA GLY A 68 -1.38 -5.60 -17.17
C GLY A 68 -0.07 -6.38 -17.25
N ILE A 69 0.03 -7.26 -18.24
CA ILE A 69 1.26 -8.01 -18.56
C ILE A 69 1.72 -7.59 -19.94
N SER A 70 2.93 -7.02 -20.05
CA SER A 70 3.56 -6.74 -21.33
C SER A 70 4.61 -7.80 -21.64
N VAL A 71 4.44 -8.53 -22.74
CA VAL A 71 5.42 -9.53 -23.22
C VAL A 71 5.99 -9.11 -24.57
N PRO A 72 7.31 -9.28 -24.82
CA PRO A 72 7.87 -9.08 -26.15
C PRO A 72 7.30 -10.12 -27.11
N ALA A 73 6.67 -9.67 -28.19
CA ALA A 73 5.96 -10.55 -29.12
C ALA A 73 6.56 -10.58 -30.52
N ALA A 74 7.25 -9.51 -30.93
CA ALA A 74 7.94 -9.43 -32.21
C ALA A 74 9.12 -8.46 -32.12
N TYR A 75 9.94 -8.44 -33.16
CA TYR A 75 11.00 -7.46 -33.35
C TYR A 75 10.71 -6.68 -34.62
N ASP A 76 10.80 -5.36 -34.54
CA ASP A 76 10.68 -4.52 -35.74
C ASP A 76 11.94 -4.67 -36.61
N ILE A 77 11.76 -5.24 -37.79
CA ILE A 77 12.80 -5.49 -38.79
C ILE A 77 13.36 -4.19 -39.39
N ASN A 78 12.59 -3.09 -39.35
CA ASN A 78 12.99 -1.79 -39.90
C ASN A 78 13.64 -0.89 -38.83
N SER A 79 13.38 -1.16 -37.54
CA SER A 79 13.88 -0.37 -36.41
C SER A 79 14.97 -1.07 -35.61
N LYS A 80 15.84 -1.85 -36.27
CA LYS A 80 17.01 -2.51 -35.65
C LYS A 80 16.68 -3.39 -34.43
N GLY A 81 15.57 -4.14 -34.46
CA GLY A 81 15.27 -5.10 -33.41
C GLY A 81 14.70 -4.51 -32.13
N VAL A 82 13.96 -3.40 -32.22
CA VAL A 82 13.13 -2.93 -31.10
C VAL A 82 11.99 -3.95 -30.88
N PRO A 83 11.81 -4.46 -29.65
CA PRO A 83 10.74 -5.41 -29.38
C PRO A 83 9.38 -4.72 -29.39
N VAL A 84 8.43 -5.26 -30.14
CA VAL A 84 7.01 -4.90 -30.06
C VAL A 84 6.41 -5.71 -28.91
N ALA A 85 5.93 -5.02 -27.88
CA ALA A 85 5.24 -5.66 -26.77
C ALA A 85 3.79 -5.98 -27.13
N LEU A 86 3.27 -7.12 -26.69
CA LEU A 86 1.84 -7.34 -26.54
C LEU A 86 1.50 -7.13 -25.07
N SER A 87 0.61 -6.20 -24.81
CA SER A 87 0.08 -5.97 -23.46
C SER A 87 -1.27 -6.67 -23.33
N LEU A 88 -1.39 -7.57 -22.36
CA LEU A 88 -2.62 -8.30 -22.01
C LEU A 88 -3.14 -7.78 -20.68
N SER A 89 -4.43 -7.51 -20.59
CA SER A 89 -5.12 -7.24 -19.33
C SER A 89 -6.36 -8.12 -19.26
N GLU A 90 -6.56 -8.78 -18.11
CA GLU A 90 -7.74 -9.59 -17.87
C GLU A 90 -8.80 -8.72 -17.20
N TRP A 91 -10.00 -8.68 -17.79
CA TRP A 91 -11.14 -7.97 -17.24
C TRP A 91 -11.96 -8.91 -16.34
N SER A 92 -11.68 -8.86 -15.03
CA SER A 92 -12.47 -9.60 -14.03
C SER A 92 -13.54 -8.67 -13.40
N LEU A 93 -14.79 -8.77 -13.89
CA LEU A 93 -15.97 -8.28 -13.17
C LEU A 93 -16.41 -9.33 -12.14
N ALA A 94 -15.85 -9.32 -10.93
CA ALA A 94 -16.43 -10.10 -9.84
C ALA A 94 -16.03 -9.60 -8.45
N PHE A 95 -16.69 -8.55 -7.96
CA PHE A 95 -16.97 -8.45 -6.52
C PHE A 95 -17.98 -9.53 -6.16
N LYS A 96 -17.50 -10.76 -5.96
CA LYS A 96 -18.28 -11.80 -5.28
C LYS A 96 -18.29 -11.45 -3.80
N SER A 97 -19.48 -11.23 -3.24
CA SER A 97 -19.71 -11.19 -1.79
C SER A 97 -19.34 -12.55 -1.21
N HIS A 98 -18.08 -12.71 -0.81
CA HIS A 98 -17.66 -13.76 0.10
C HIS A 98 -17.64 -13.18 1.51
N GLU A 99 -17.84 -14.08 2.48
CA GLU A 99 -17.38 -13.95 3.85
C GLU A 99 -16.02 -13.23 3.87
N LEU A 100 -15.82 -12.25 4.77
CA LEU A 100 -14.64 -11.38 4.75
C LEU A 100 -13.35 -12.22 4.77
N SER A 101 -12.71 -12.34 3.60
CA SER A 101 -11.36 -12.87 3.52
C SER A 101 -10.41 -11.75 3.94
N ILE A 102 -9.71 -11.91 5.06
CA ILE A 102 -8.67 -10.96 5.47
C ILE A 102 -7.59 -10.83 4.38
N ARG A 103 -7.29 -11.93 3.67
CA ARG A 103 -6.41 -11.90 2.51
C ARG A 103 -7.09 -11.14 1.39
N GLU A 104 -6.40 -10.13 0.86
CA GLU A 104 -6.88 -9.18 -0.17
C GLU A 104 -7.99 -8.21 0.28
N ALA A 105 -8.35 -8.16 1.57
CA ALA A 105 -9.27 -7.15 2.07
C ALA A 105 -8.66 -5.74 1.96
N THR A 106 -9.43 -4.79 1.44
CA THR A 106 -9.00 -3.39 1.44
C THR A 106 -9.10 -2.80 2.85
N VAL A 107 -8.41 -1.68 3.11
CA VAL A 107 -8.57 -0.93 4.37
C VAL A 107 -10.03 -0.55 4.61
N GLN A 108 -10.78 -0.26 3.54
CA GLN A 108 -12.20 0.10 3.63
C GLN A 108 -13.06 -1.09 4.06
N ASP A 109 -12.76 -2.30 3.55
CA ASP A 109 -13.43 -3.54 3.96
C ASP A 109 -13.15 -3.85 5.42
N LEU A 110 -11.90 -3.71 5.86
CA LEU A 110 -11.49 -3.93 7.26
C LEU A 110 -12.19 -2.93 8.19
N GLN A 111 -12.22 -1.64 7.83
CA GLN A 111 -12.94 -0.63 8.63
C GLN A 111 -14.45 -0.90 8.69
N LYS A 112 -15.05 -1.43 7.62
CA LYS A 112 -16.45 -1.84 7.62
C LYS A 112 -16.67 -3.05 8.53
N ALA A 113 -15.79 -4.06 8.46
CA ALA A 113 -15.83 -5.23 9.33
C ALA A 113 -15.70 -4.87 10.81
N PHE A 114 -14.80 -3.93 11.14
CA PHE A 114 -14.66 -3.39 12.49
C PHE A 114 -15.95 -2.72 12.98
N LYS A 115 -16.60 -1.89 12.13
CA LYS A 115 -17.87 -1.24 12.48
C LYS A 115 -19.03 -2.23 12.66
N GLN A 116 -18.96 -3.37 11.99
CA GLN A 116 -19.97 -4.43 12.06
C GLN A 116 -19.67 -5.46 13.17
N ASN A 117 -18.62 -5.24 13.98
CA ASN A 117 -18.12 -6.18 15.00
C ASN A 117 -17.85 -7.60 14.43
N GLN A 118 -17.53 -7.70 13.14
CA GLN A 118 -17.18 -8.96 12.48
C GLN A 118 -15.70 -9.32 12.65
N LEU A 119 -14.88 -8.30 12.92
CA LEU A 119 -13.45 -8.41 13.10
C LEU A 119 -13.03 -7.35 14.14
N THR A 120 -11.99 -7.64 14.91
CA THR A 120 -11.32 -6.69 15.82
C THR A 120 -9.90 -6.42 15.34
N SER A 121 -9.32 -5.28 15.73
CA SER A 121 -7.92 -4.96 15.43
C SER A 121 -7.00 -6.02 16.02
N ARG A 122 -7.30 -6.52 17.24
CA ARG A 122 -6.57 -7.63 17.86
C ARG A 122 -6.59 -8.89 17.00
N GLN A 123 -7.78 -9.34 16.55
CA GLN A 123 -7.90 -10.53 15.68
C GLN A 123 -7.15 -10.35 14.36
N LEU A 124 -7.18 -9.15 13.77
CA LEU A 124 -6.44 -8.84 12.55
C LEU A 124 -4.92 -8.93 12.76
N VAL A 125 -4.41 -8.40 13.88
CA VAL A 125 -2.99 -8.50 14.23
C VAL A 125 -2.58 -9.95 14.51
N GLU A 126 -3.37 -10.71 15.26
CA GLU A 126 -3.14 -12.14 15.51
C GLU A 126 -3.07 -12.95 14.20
N PHE A 127 -3.98 -12.66 13.27
CA PHE A 127 -3.98 -13.27 11.94
C PHE A 127 -2.65 -13.02 11.22
N TYR A 128 -2.19 -11.77 11.14
CA TYR A 128 -0.94 -11.47 10.44
C TYR A 128 0.29 -12.02 11.15
N ILE A 129 0.34 -12.01 12.49
CA ILE A 129 1.44 -12.64 13.24
C ILE A 129 1.51 -14.15 12.93
N LYS A 130 0.35 -14.82 12.86
CA LYS A 130 0.28 -16.24 12.48
C LYS A 130 0.80 -16.50 11.07
N GLU A 131 0.43 -15.65 10.11
CA GLU A 131 0.91 -15.73 8.73
C GLU A 131 2.41 -15.47 8.63
N ILE A 132 2.94 -14.48 9.36
CA ILE A 132 4.38 -14.20 9.45
C ILE A 132 5.10 -15.44 9.98
N ASN A 133 4.65 -16.01 11.10
CA ASN A 133 5.29 -17.20 11.69
C ASN A 133 5.28 -18.40 10.74
N LYS A 134 4.24 -18.54 9.91
CA LYS A 134 4.11 -19.63 8.93
C LYS A 134 5.00 -19.43 7.70
N LEU A 135 5.06 -18.21 7.15
CA LEU A 135 5.63 -17.94 5.82
C LEU A 135 7.03 -17.34 5.88
N ASN A 136 7.34 -16.55 6.91
CA ASN A 136 8.61 -15.85 7.02
C ASN A 136 9.85 -16.76 7.13
N PRO A 137 9.79 -18.01 7.66
CA PRO A 137 10.92 -18.93 7.58
C PRO A 137 11.42 -19.19 6.15
N VAL A 138 10.52 -19.09 5.16
CA VAL A 138 10.83 -19.27 3.73
C VAL A 138 11.07 -17.92 3.05
N LEU A 139 10.14 -16.97 3.23
CA LEU A 139 10.15 -15.70 2.50
C LEU A 139 11.17 -14.69 3.03
N LYS A 140 11.46 -14.72 4.33
CA LYS A 140 12.40 -13.81 5.01
C LYS A 140 12.14 -12.32 4.74
N GLY A 141 10.87 -11.93 4.63
CA GLY A 141 10.46 -10.55 4.35
C GLY A 141 10.34 -9.67 5.59
N ILE A 142 10.12 -10.27 6.76
CA ILE A 142 9.97 -9.57 8.04
C ILE A 142 11.22 -9.78 8.88
N ILE A 143 11.81 -8.69 9.37
CA ILE A 143 13.02 -8.71 10.21
C ILE A 143 12.62 -8.89 11.66
N GLU A 144 11.69 -8.06 12.15
CA GLU A 144 11.22 -8.05 13.54
C GLU A 144 9.72 -7.81 13.60
N VAL A 145 9.04 -8.44 14.56
CA VAL A 145 7.63 -8.19 14.89
C VAL A 145 7.60 -7.38 16.18
N ASN A 146 6.76 -6.34 16.24
CA ASN A 146 6.62 -5.50 17.42
C ASN A 146 6.00 -6.29 18.57
N PRO A 147 6.68 -6.47 19.71
CA PRO A 147 6.12 -7.20 20.85
C PRO A 147 4.89 -6.51 21.44
N ASP A 148 4.76 -5.19 21.27
CA ASP A 148 3.66 -4.41 21.79
C ASP A 148 2.46 -4.33 20.80
N ALA A 149 2.54 -4.93 19.60
CA ALA A 149 1.51 -4.82 18.56
C ALA A 149 0.11 -5.31 19.02
N LEU A 150 0.05 -6.43 19.75
CA LEU A 150 -1.22 -6.95 20.26
C LEU A 150 -1.83 -6.02 21.31
N CYS A 151 -1.02 -5.46 22.20
CA CYS A 151 -1.46 -4.48 23.20
C CYS A 151 -1.96 -3.19 22.52
N GLN A 152 -1.27 -2.72 21.49
CA GLN A 152 -1.70 -1.56 20.69
C GLN A 152 -3.02 -1.84 19.98
N ALA A 153 -3.23 -3.07 19.50
CA ALA A 153 -4.47 -3.48 18.86
C ALA A 153 -5.67 -3.50 19.82
N GLU A 154 -5.48 -4.04 21.03
CA GLU A 154 -6.50 -3.99 22.07
C GLU A 154 -6.88 -2.55 22.46
N GLN A 155 -5.88 -1.67 22.60
CA GLN A 155 -6.14 -0.25 22.86
C GLN A 155 -6.93 0.39 21.71
N ALA A 156 -6.60 0.08 20.46
CA ALA A 156 -7.33 0.60 19.31
C ALA A 156 -8.79 0.12 19.29
N ASP A 157 -9.06 -1.12 19.71
CA ASP A 157 -10.42 -1.65 19.84
C ASP A 157 -11.20 -0.98 20.97
N GLN A 158 -10.59 -0.81 22.16
CA GLN A 158 -11.20 -0.07 23.28
C GLN A 158 -11.53 1.38 22.91
N GLU A 159 -10.61 2.06 22.24
CA GLU A 159 -10.84 3.42 21.76
C GLU A 159 -12.02 3.51 20.78
N ARG A 160 -12.25 2.45 19.99
CA ARG A 160 -13.37 2.37 19.04
C ARG A 160 -14.72 2.27 19.74
N GLU A 161 -14.78 1.65 20.91
CA GLU A 161 -16.00 1.55 21.72
C GLU A 161 -16.34 2.87 22.41
N VAL A 162 -15.32 3.62 22.86
CA VAL A 162 -15.51 4.83 23.67
C VAL A 162 -15.64 6.10 22.83
N LYS A 163 -14.92 6.19 21.70
CA LYS A 163 -14.88 7.41 20.87
C LYS A 163 -15.99 7.41 19.83
N SER A 164 -16.47 8.61 19.48
CA SER A 164 -17.44 8.76 18.39
C SER A 164 -16.84 8.26 17.06
N PRO A 165 -17.58 7.46 16.25
CA PRO A 165 -17.08 6.92 14.98
C PRO A 165 -16.58 7.96 13.97
N ARG A 166 -17.00 9.23 14.07
CA ARG A 166 -16.53 10.33 13.21
C ARG A 166 -15.17 10.91 13.63
N SER A 167 -14.69 10.59 14.83
CA SER A 167 -13.43 11.11 15.36
C SER A 167 -12.21 10.25 15.02
N LEU A 168 -12.43 9.03 14.49
CA LEU A 168 -11.39 8.06 14.19
C LEU A 168 -11.01 8.12 12.71
N SER A 169 -9.70 8.11 12.43
CA SER A 169 -9.17 8.09 11.07
C SER A 169 -9.41 6.74 10.40
N GLY A 170 -9.38 6.70 9.06
CA GLY A 170 -9.52 5.48 8.26
C GLY A 170 -8.43 4.43 8.50
N LEU A 171 -7.32 4.80 9.17
CA LEU A 171 -6.24 3.88 9.54
C LEU A 171 -6.34 3.38 11.00
N HIS A 172 -7.34 3.81 11.76
CA HIS A 172 -7.45 3.42 13.17
C HIS A 172 -7.61 1.91 13.31
N GLY A 173 -6.70 1.27 14.05
CA GLY A 173 -6.66 -0.18 14.25
C GLY A 173 -6.08 -1.00 13.09
N ILE A 174 -5.53 -0.36 12.06
CA ILE A 174 -4.95 -1.06 10.91
C ILE A 174 -3.46 -1.35 11.18
N PRO A 175 -3.01 -2.61 11.10
CA PRO A 175 -1.59 -2.95 11.23
C PRO A 175 -0.79 -2.57 9.98
N ILE A 176 0.39 -1.98 10.19
CA ILE A 176 1.30 -1.53 9.14
C ILE A 176 2.71 -2.01 9.45
N LEU A 177 3.42 -2.45 8.42
CA LEU A 177 4.84 -2.75 8.47
C LEU A 177 5.64 -1.54 7.99
N LEU A 178 6.77 -1.29 8.65
CA LEU A 178 7.67 -0.21 8.29
C LEU A 178 8.97 -0.77 7.73
N LYS A 179 9.54 -0.09 6.73
CA LYS A 179 10.88 -0.40 6.25
C LYS A 179 11.91 -0.13 7.35
N ASP A 180 12.96 -0.93 7.43
CA ASP A 180 13.96 -0.89 8.50
C ASP A 180 14.79 0.41 8.56
N ASN A 181 14.67 1.27 7.55
CA ASN A 181 15.28 2.60 7.54
C ASN A 181 14.38 3.72 8.11
N ILE A 182 13.14 3.43 8.51
CA ILE A 182 12.20 4.42 9.06
C ILE A 182 12.31 4.43 10.59
N ALA A 183 12.78 5.50 11.22
CA ALA A 183 12.98 5.50 12.68
C ALA A 183 11.67 5.37 13.50
N THR A 184 11.68 4.52 14.54
CA THR A 184 10.60 4.37 15.54
C THR A 184 11.17 4.20 16.95
N LYS A 185 10.51 4.77 17.96
CA LYS A 185 10.81 4.57 19.39
C LYS A 185 10.22 3.29 20.00
N ASP A 186 9.63 2.41 19.19
CA ASP A 186 9.22 1.08 19.64
C ASP A 186 10.41 0.25 20.12
N LYS A 187 10.12 -0.88 20.77
CA LYS A 187 11.11 -1.91 21.13
C LYS A 187 11.53 -2.73 19.89
N LEU A 188 11.97 -2.02 18.86
CA LEU A 188 12.38 -2.55 17.56
C LEU A 188 13.71 -1.92 17.15
N ASN A 189 14.56 -2.67 16.46
CA ASN A 189 15.74 -2.07 15.87
C ASN A 189 15.37 -1.21 14.64
N THR A 190 16.23 -0.24 14.33
CA THR A 190 16.22 0.50 13.06
C THR A 190 17.63 0.39 12.47
N THR A 191 17.89 -0.71 11.75
CA THR A 191 19.27 -1.01 11.30
C THR A 191 19.58 -0.50 9.89
N SER A 192 18.57 -0.06 9.14
CA SER A 192 18.67 0.22 7.70
C SER A 192 19.35 -0.93 6.92
N GLY A 193 19.16 -2.17 7.35
CA GLY A 193 19.82 -3.35 6.79
C GLY A 193 21.33 -3.48 7.11
N SER A 194 21.85 -2.73 8.08
CA SER A 194 23.28 -2.69 8.43
C SER A 194 23.54 -3.17 9.85
N LEU A 195 24.43 -4.16 9.98
CA LEU A 195 24.87 -4.69 11.28
C LEU A 195 25.49 -3.61 12.19
N ALA A 196 26.07 -2.56 11.60
CA ALA A 196 26.68 -1.45 12.35
C ALA A 196 25.65 -0.64 13.18
N LEU A 197 24.36 -0.72 12.82
CA LEU A 197 23.27 -0.01 13.48
C LEU A 197 22.45 -0.92 14.40
N LEU A 198 22.85 -2.18 14.59
CA LEU A 198 22.18 -3.09 15.51
C LEU A 198 22.26 -2.56 16.95
N GLY A 199 21.11 -2.46 17.63
CA GLY A 199 21.03 -1.88 18.97
C GLY A 199 21.09 -0.34 19.01
N SER A 200 21.14 0.33 17.86
CA SER A 200 21.08 1.79 17.79
C SER A 200 19.73 2.29 18.32
N VAL A 201 19.78 3.28 19.22
CA VAL A 201 18.58 3.89 19.78
C VAL A 201 18.27 5.18 19.02
N VAL A 202 17.11 5.22 18.38
CA VAL A 202 16.67 6.43 17.66
C VAL A 202 16.19 7.51 18.65
N PRO A 203 16.50 8.80 18.40
CA PRO A 203 16.13 9.87 19.33
C PRO A 203 14.64 10.22 19.30
N ARG A 204 13.94 9.88 18.21
CA ARG A 204 12.51 10.16 17.97
C ARG A 204 11.95 9.27 16.86
N ASP A 205 10.61 9.20 16.81
CA ASP A 205 9.89 8.68 15.65
C ASP A 205 10.18 9.55 14.41
N ALA A 206 10.21 8.92 13.24
CA ALA A 206 10.16 9.63 11.99
C ALA A 206 8.81 10.37 11.84
N GLY A 207 8.80 11.49 11.11
CA GLY A 207 7.59 12.31 10.94
C GLY A 207 6.41 11.53 10.36
N VAL A 208 6.67 10.58 9.44
CA VAL A 208 5.65 9.67 8.90
C VAL A 208 5.06 8.75 9.97
N VAL A 209 5.89 8.22 10.87
CA VAL A 209 5.44 7.34 11.97
C VAL A 209 4.54 8.10 12.92
N MET A 210 4.91 9.34 13.27
CA MET A 210 4.05 10.21 14.08
C MET A 210 2.67 10.41 13.43
N LYS A 211 2.62 10.67 12.11
CA LYS A 211 1.36 10.83 11.37
C LYS A 211 0.54 9.53 11.39
N LEU A 212 1.17 8.38 11.20
CA LEU A 212 0.51 7.07 11.24
C LEU A 212 -0.07 6.76 12.63
N ARG A 213 0.69 7.03 13.70
CA ARG A 213 0.23 6.89 15.09
C ARG A 213 -0.94 7.81 15.41
N ASN A 214 -0.86 9.08 14.99
CA ASN A 214 -1.96 10.04 15.16
C ASN A 214 -3.23 9.60 14.41
N ALA A 215 -3.07 8.85 13.31
CA ALA A 215 -4.17 8.22 12.59
C ALA A 215 -4.65 6.89 13.21
N GLY A 216 -4.06 6.45 14.33
CA GLY A 216 -4.42 5.23 15.04
C GLY A 216 -3.92 3.94 14.40
N ALA A 217 -2.93 4.00 13.50
CA ALA A 217 -2.34 2.80 12.92
C ALA A 217 -1.47 2.05 13.94
N ILE A 218 -1.44 0.72 13.81
CA ILE A 218 -0.65 -0.17 14.67
C ILE A 218 0.65 -0.51 13.95
N ILE A 219 1.80 -0.28 14.59
CA ILE A 219 3.09 -0.65 14.00
C ILE A 219 3.33 -2.13 14.28
N LEU A 220 3.10 -2.97 13.27
CA LEU A 220 3.19 -4.44 13.39
C LEU A 220 4.64 -4.92 13.49
N GLY A 221 5.58 -4.25 12.82
CA GLY A 221 6.96 -4.71 12.76
C GLY A 221 7.78 -4.06 11.64
N ARG A 222 8.92 -4.68 11.35
CA ARG A 222 9.92 -4.24 10.39
C ARG A 222 10.06 -5.19 9.21
N LEU A 223 10.20 -4.63 8.03
CA LEU A 223 10.59 -5.34 6.81
C LEU A 223 11.90 -4.78 6.25
N ALA A 224 12.58 -5.60 5.45
CA ALA A 224 13.86 -5.27 4.79
C ALA A 224 13.74 -4.17 3.72
#